data_AF-T0KEH7-F1
#
_entry.id   AF-T0KEH7-F1
#
_cell.length_a   1.000
_cell.length_b   1.000
_cell.length_c   1.000
_cell.angle_alpha   90.00
_cell.angle_beta   90.00
_cell.angle_gamma   90.00
#
_symmetry.space_group_name_H-M   'P 1'
#
loop_
_entity.id
_entity.type
_entity.pdbx_description
1 polymer ?
#
loop_
_entity_poly.entity_id
_entity_poly.type
_entity_poly.pdbx_seq_one_letter_code
_entity_poly.pdbx_strand_id
1 'polypeptide(L)'
;MSARALPLDEGAPARQHVGALAYLGAWELRSANPGFGGISALLVDPPGQVLALSDAGILMGFHVGDGTDARRPFIAPLPVRAQDRGKPWWAWDSESLTHDPATDRYWVGFELQQMICRYGPGFVRVEECRTWPEIAAWPETGSIESLARLPDGRFLAIGEMGVTADGSHDTLLFARDPADDATPAPMHLRYYPPPGYRPTDAVALDERHLLVLNRRLTLAQLFTGTLAMVELPERLETGAQLRARPLATLAPPLLADNFEGLAVTREGGRTIIWIVSDDNHEFFQRTLLLKFALPEWPPR
;
A
#
# COMPACT_ATOMS: atom_id res chain seq x y z
N MET A 1 -2.63 4.43 21.68
CA MET A 1 -1.66 4.83 20.63
C MET A 1 -1.17 6.24 20.95
N SER A 2 0.10 6.54 20.69
CA SER A 2 0.69 7.87 20.72
C SER A 2 1.37 8.16 19.39
N ALA A 3 1.32 9.42 18.93
CA ALA A 3 2.00 9.88 17.73
C ALA A 3 2.98 10.99 18.10
N ARG A 4 4.27 10.80 17.78
CA ARG A 4 5.32 11.81 18.01
C ARG A 4 5.74 12.41 16.68
N ALA A 5 5.55 13.72 16.52
CA ALA A 5 5.97 14.42 15.31
C ALA A 5 7.50 14.31 15.10
N LEU A 6 7.91 14.16 13.85
CA LEU A 6 9.30 14.12 13.41
C LEU A 6 9.53 15.18 12.34
N PRO A 7 10.75 15.72 12.18
CA PRO A 7 11.13 16.40 10.95
C PRO A 7 11.47 15.38 9.85
N LEU A 8 11.43 15.81 8.58
CA LEU A 8 11.86 14.97 7.44
C LEU A 8 13.37 14.63 7.50
N ASP A 9 14.18 15.55 8.00
CA ASP A 9 15.64 15.47 8.11
C ASP A 9 16.03 16.02 9.49
N GLU A 10 16.54 15.18 10.38
CA GLU A 10 16.93 15.60 11.75
C GLU A 10 18.13 16.55 11.73
N GLY A 11 19.03 16.42 10.76
CA GLY A 11 20.20 17.29 10.59
C GLY A 11 19.87 18.63 9.94
N ALA A 12 18.77 18.69 9.18
CA ALA A 12 18.25 19.91 8.58
C ALA A 12 16.72 20.04 8.73
N PRO A 13 16.20 20.35 9.94
CA PRO A 13 14.75 20.35 10.22
C PRO A 13 13.93 21.34 9.38
N ALA A 14 14.58 22.33 8.76
CA ALA A 14 13.94 23.28 7.85
C ALA A 14 13.72 22.71 6.43
N ARG A 15 14.21 21.51 6.11
CA ARG A 15 13.97 20.86 4.82
C ARG A 15 12.48 20.52 4.69
N GLN A 16 11.84 21.08 3.66
CA GLN A 16 10.41 20.91 3.41
C GLN A 16 10.09 20.15 2.12
N HIS A 17 11.10 19.60 1.42
CA HIS A 17 10.88 18.90 0.16
C HIS A 17 11.79 17.68 0.04
N VAL A 18 11.31 16.65 -0.66
CA VAL A 18 12.08 15.49 -1.12
C VAL A 18 11.66 15.17 -2.55
N GLY A 19 12.59 15.32 -3.50
CA GLY A 19 12.25 15.26 -4.92
C GLY A 19 11.14 16.25 -5.26
N ALA A 20 10.06 15.75 -5.88
CA ALA A 20 8.88 16.54 -6.23
C ALA A 20 7.90 16.75 -5.05
N LEU A 21 8.02 15.99 -3.96
CA LEU A 21 7.05 16.01 -2.87
C LEU A 21 7.35 17.13 -1.86
N ALA A 22 6.31 17.88 -1.50
CA ALA A 22 6.37 18.84 -0.39
C ALA A 22 5.99 18.14 0.91
N TYR A 23 6.84 18.25 1.92
CA TYR A 23 6.67 17.65 3.23
C TYR A 23 5.62 18.40 4.05
N LEU A 24 4.63 17.67 4.58
CA LEU A 24 3.56 18.23 5.39
C LEU A 24 3.61 17.75 6.84
N GLY A 25 4.19 16.58 7.09
CA GLY A 25 4.34 16.04 8.43
C GLY A 25 4.83 14.60 8.44
N ALA A 26 5.32 14.17 9.58
CA ALA A 26 5.66 12.79 9.86
C ALA A 26 5.44 12.51 11.34
N TRP A 27 5.04 11.28 11.65
CA TRP A 27 4.83 10.83 13.02
C TRP A 27 5.47 9.46 13.22
N GLU A 28 6.15 9.29 14.34
CA GLU A 28 6.39 7.96 14.89
C GLU A 28 5.17 7.53 15.70
N LEU A 29 4.57 6.42 15.31
CA LEU A 29 3.42 5.84 15.99
C LEU A 29 3.90 4.78 16.97
N ARG A 30 3.28 4.75 18.15
CA ARG A 30 3.54 3.73 19.18
C ARG A 30 2.25 3.32 19.87
N SER A 31 2.19 2.06 20.31
CA SER A 31 1.09 1.56 21.13
C SER A 31 1.60 0.48 22.09
N ALA A 32 0.98 0.40 23.26
CA ALA A 32 1.22 -0.70 24.21
C ALA A 32 0.32 -1.91 23.91
N ASN A 33 -0.58 -1.82 22.93
CA ASN A 33 -1.39 -2.95 22.50
C ASN A 33 -0.52 -3.92 21.70
N PRO A 34 -0.47 -5.21 22.05
CA PRO A 34 0.37 -6.19 21.37
C PRO A 34 -0.02 -6.47 19.91
N GLY A 35 -1.24 -6.13 19.49
CA GLY A 35 -1.67 -6.22 18.09
C GLY A 35 -1.37 -4.97 17.26
N PHE A 36 -0.47 -4.09 17.72
CA PHE A 36 -0.04 -2.91 16.97
C PHE A 36 1.36 -3.13 16.39
N GLY A 37 1.59 -2.71 15.15
CA GLY A 37 2.83 -2.96 14.39
C GLY A 37 2.52 -3.74 13.10
N GLY A 38 3.55 -4.15 12.37
CA GLY A 38 3.38 -5.01 11.19
C GLY A 38 2.65 -4.36 10.02
N ILE A 39 2.61 -3.02 9.91
CA ILE A 39 1.64 -2.34 9.03
C ILE A 39 2.06 -2.41 7.55
N SER A 40 1.42 -3.29 6.78
CA SER A 40 1.65 -3.43 5.33
C SER A 40 0.79 -2.49 4.48
N ALA A 41 -0.44 -2.14 4.90
CA ALA A 41 -1.35 -1.36 4.06
C ALA A 41 -2.15 -0.28 4.80
N LEU A 42 -2.58 0.77 4.09
CA LEU A 42 -3.38 1.85 4.67
C LEU A 42 -4.48 2.40 3.74
N LEU A 43 -5.55 2.89 4.37
CA LEU A 43 -6.54 3.79 3.79
C LEU A 43 -6.65 5.03 4.68
N VAL A 44 -6.88 6.18 4.07
CA VAL A 44 -7.06 7.44 4.82
C VAL A 44 -8.26 8.18 4.28
N ASP A 45 -9.12 8.59 5.19
CA ASP A 45 -10.20 9.54 4.93
C ASP A 45 -9.82 10.92 5.51
N PRO A 46 -9.96 12.02 4.74
CA PRO A 46 -9.80 13.36 5.29
C PRO A 46 -10.76 13.60 6.47
N PRO A 47 -10.34 14.30 7.53
CA PRO A 47 -9.09 15.09 7.64
C PRO A 47 -7.85 14.32 8.15
N GLY A 48 -7.93 13.01 8.35
CA GLY A 48 -6.83 12.23 8.95
C GLY A 48 -7.25 10.93 9.63
N GLN A 49 -8.44 10.41 9.30
CA GLN A 49 -8.90 9.12 9.79
C GLN A 49 -8.16 8.03 9.02
N VAL A 50 -7.30 7.30 9.73
CA VAL A 50 -6.51 6.20 9.18
C VAL A 50 -7.20 4.88 9.51
N LEU A 51 -7.23 4.00 8.51
CA LEU A 51 -7.46 2.57 8.67
C LEU A 51 -6.22 1.85 8.15
N ALA A 52 -5.46 1.24 9.05
CA ALA A 52 -4.29 0.45 8.72
C ALA A 52 -4.60 -1.05 8.82
N LEU A 53 -3.90 -1.85 8.03
CA LEU A 53 -3.94 -3.31 8.05
C LEU A 53 -2.51 -3.83 8.19
N SER A 54 -2.31 -4.75 9.13
CA SER A 54 -1.01 -5.40 9.31
C SER A 54 -0.87 -6.69 8.52
N ASP A 55 0.37 -7.13 8.30
CA ASP A 55 0.74 -8.48 7.84
C ASP A 55 0.00 -9.58 8.61
N ALA A 56 -0.13 -9.47 9.93
CA ALA A 56 -0.83 -10.44 10.77
C ALA A 56 -2.38 -10.41 10.68
N GLY A 57 -2.95 -9.68 9.72
CA GLY A 57 -4.40 -9.56 9.53
C GLY A 57 -5.08 -8.79 10.66
N ILE A 58 -4.45 -7.74 11.19
CA ILE A 58 -5.01 -6.90 12.24
C ILE A 58 -5.39 -5.52 11.67
N LEU A 59 -6.66 -5.15 11.81
CA LEU A 59 -7.16 -3.82 11.49
C LEU A 59 -6.88 -2.85 12.63
N MET A 60 -6.43 -1.65 12.29
CA MET A 60 -6.19 -0.56 13.23
C MET A 60 -6.85 0.72 12.74
N GLY A 61 -7.80 1.24 13.50
CA GLY A 61 -8.41 2.54 13.25
C GLY A 61 -7.87 3.58 14.22
N PHE A 62 -7.41 4.71 13.69
CA PHE A 62 -6.94 5.84 14.51
C PHE A 62 -6.96 7.14 13.71
N HIS A 63 -6.83 8.27 14.41
CA HIS A 63 -6.78 9.60 13.79
C HIS A 63 -5.40 10.24 13.97
N VAL A 64 -4.89 10.87 12.92
CA VAL A 64 -3.65 11.67 12.94
C VAL A 64 -3.87 13.03 12.28
N GLY A 65 -3.34 14.08 12.89
CA GLY A 65 -3.39 15.45 12.37
C GLY A 65 -4.51 16.30 12.95
N ASP A 66 -4.70 17.48 12.37
CA ASP A 66 -5.68 18.45 12.84
C ASP A 66 -7.11 18.00 12.49
N GLY A 67 -8.04 18.14 13.44
CA GLY A 67 -9.43 17.72 13.28
C GLY A 67 -9.95 16.96 14.49
N THR A 68 -11.27 16.86 14.60
CA THR A 68 -11.89 16.00 15.61
C THR A 68 -11.86 14.56 15.14
N ASP A 69 -11.35 13.69 15.99
CA ASP A 69 -11.45 12.25 15.80
C ASP A 69 -12.92 11.85 15.63
N ALA A 70 -13.26 11.37 14.43
CA ALA A 70 -14.63 11.02 14.07
C ALA A 70 -15.01 9.61 14.56
N ARG A 71 -14.04 8.75 14.89
CA ARG A 71 -14.27 7.35 15.28
C ARG A 71 -13.37 6.95 16.44
N ARG A 72 -13.91 6.19 17.39
CA ARG A 72 -13.08 5.68 18.49
C ARG A 72 -11.93 4.83 17.92
N PRO A 73 -10.69 5.01 18.40
CA PRO A 73 -9.58 4.18 17.94
C PRO A 73 -9.84 2.73 18.32
N PHE A 74 -9.45 1.82 17.43
CA PHE A 74 -9.65 0.38 17.62
C PHE A 74 -8.47 -0.41 17.05
N ILE A 75 -8.28 -1.61 17.59
CA ILE A 75 -7.39 -2.64 17.06
C ILE A 75 -8.19 -3.94 17.14
N ALA A 76 -8.41 -4.59 16.01
CA ALA A 76 -9.27 -5.77 15.91
C ALA A 76 -8.76 -6.73 14.82
N PRO A 77 -8.89 -8.05 14.99
CA PRO A 77 -8.57 -8.98 13.93
C PRO A 77 -9.49 -8.77 12.73
N LEU A 78 -8.96 -8.97 11.54
CA LEU A 78 -9.73 -9.01 10.32
C LEU A 78 -10.76 -10.15 10.39
N PRO A 79 -12.00 -9.95 9.91
CA PRO A 79 -12.99 -11.02 9.89
C PRO A 79 -12.53 -12.17 9.00
N VAL A 80 -12.77 -13.40 9.43
CA VAL A 80 -12.48 -14.61 8.63
C VAL A 80 -13.78 -15.34 8.31
N ARG A 81 -13.81 -16.08 7.18
CA ARG A 81 -14.95 -16.94 6.85
C ARG A 81 -15.09 -18.04 7.88
N ALA A 82 -16.32 -18.51 8.10
CA ALA A 82 -16.60 -19.55 9.09
C ALA A 82 -15.78 -20.84 8.86
N GLN A 83 -15.61 -21.22 7.59
CA GLN A 83 -14.80 -22.39 7.19
C GLN A 83 -13.31 -22.24 7.46
N ASP A 84 -12.80 -21.01 7.57
CA ASP A 84 -11.38 -20.72 7.72
C ASP A 84 -10.96 -20.47 9.18
N ARG A 85 -11.90 -20.50 10.14
CA ARG A 85 -11.64 -20.26 11.58
C ARG A 85 -10.62 -21.22 12.21
N GLY A 86 -10.40 -22.38 11.60
CA GLY A 86 -9.41 -23.36 12.05
C GLY A 86 -7.99 -23.11 11.53
N LYS A 87 -7.81 -22.15 10.61
CA LYS A 87 -6.48 -21.79 10.10
C LYS A 87 -5.68 -21.08 11.20
N PRO A 88 -4.37 -21.33 11.27
CA PRO A 88 -3.51 -20.63 12.22
C PRO A 88 -3.43 -19.13 11.90
N TRP A 89 -3.18 -18.31 12.92
CA TRP A 89 -3.17 -16.85 12.80
C TRP A 89 -2.17 -16.35 11.75
N TRP A 90 -0.99 -16.98 11.67
CA TRP A 90 0.07 -16.61 10.71
C TRP A 90 -0.33 -16.87 9.26
N ALA A 91 -1.42 -17.58 9.00
CA ALA A 91 -1.86 -17.86 7.63
C ALA A 91 -2.67 -16.70 7.03
N TRP A 92 -2.86 -15.60 7.76
CA TRP A 92 -3.61 -14.41 7.35
C TRP A 92 -2.69 -13.24 7.03
N ASP A 93 -1.64 -13.55 6.29
CA ASP A 93 -0.57 -12.66 5.84
C ASP A 93 -1.11 -11.64 4.82
N SER A 94 -1.61 -10.50 5.28
CA SER A 94 -2.25 -9.50 4.41
C SER A 94 -1.32 -8.36 4.04
N GLU A 95 -1.03 -8.24 2.73
CA GLU A 95 -0.01 -7.30 2.24
C GLU A 95 -0.58 -6.08 1.51
N SER A 96 -1.80 -6.17 0.98
CA SER A 96 -2.37 -5.08 0.20
C SER A 96 -3.84 -4.83 0.51
N LEU A 97 -4.26 -3.56 0.41
CA LEU A 97 -5.62 -3.12 0.70
C LEU A 97 -6.07 -2.03 -0.27
N THR A 98 -7.26 -2.20 -0.85
CA THR A 98 -7.95 -1.14 -1.60
C THR A 98 -9.43 -1.07 -1.26
N HIS A 99 -10.06 0.05 -1.61
CA HIS A 99 -11.43 0.39 -1.21
C HIS A 99 -12.21 1.01 -2.37
N ASP A 100 -13.49 0.70 -2.42
CA ASP A 100 -14.46 1.37 -3.28
C ASP A 100 -15.38 2.25 -2.42
N PRO A 101 -15.19 3.58 -2.41
CA PRO A 101 -16.01 4.48 -1.60
C PRO A 101 -17.47 4.53 -2.04
N ALA A 102 -17.80 4.12 -3.27
CA ALA A 102 -19.19 4.11 -3.75
C ALA A 102 -19.99 2.95 -3.15
N THR A 103 -19.35 1.82 -2.88
CA THR A 103 -20.00 0.61 -2.34
C THR A 103 -19.60 0.29 -0.90
N ASP A 104 -18.62 1.03 -0.37
CA ASP A 104 -17.94 0.78 0.90
C ASP A 104 -17.33 -0.63 0.99
N ARG A 105 -16.93 -1.21 -0.14
CA ARG A 105 -16.28 -2.53 -0.17
C ARG A 105 -14.78 -2.40 -0.13
N TYR A 106 -14.13 -3.41 0.43
CA TYR A 106 -12.68 -3.47 0.57
C TYR A 106 -12.15 -4.74 -0.08
N TRP A 107 -10.95 -4.67 -0.65
CA TRP A 107 -10.24 -5.83 -1.18
C TRP A 107 -8.90 -5.94 -0.50
N VAL A 108 -8.58 -7.16 -0.05
CA VAL A 108 -7.32 -7.48 0.64
C VAL A 108 -6.62 -8.59 -0.12
N GLY A 109 -5.34 -8.40 -0.45
CA GLY A 109 -4.46 -9.44 -0.95
C GLY A 109 -3.81 -10.19 0.22
N PHE A 110 -3.83 -11.52 0.16
CA PHE A 110 -3.19 -12.38 1.15
C PHE A 110 -2.05 -13.16 0.53
N GLU A 111 -0.87 -13.03 1.11
CA GLU A 111 0.38 -13.51 0.58
C GLU A 111 0.49 -15.04 0.66
N LEU A 112 0.53 -15.60 1.86
CA LEU A 112 0.65 -17.05 2.05
C LEU A 112 -0.54 -17.84 1.50
N GLN A 113 -1.71 -17.22 1.41
CA GLN A 113 -2.89 -17.86 0.84
C GLN A 113 -3.00 -17.65 -0.67
N GLN A 114 -2.20 -16.74 -1.23
CA GLN A 114 -2.19 -16.36 -2.64
C GLN A 114 -3.61 -16.11 -3.18
N MET A 115 -4.40 -15.35 -2.40
CA MET A 115 -5.81 -15.08 -2.67
C MET A 115 -6.14 -13.60 -2.49
N ILE A 116 -7.17 -13.14 -3.19
CA ILE A 116 -7.77 -11.83 -2.97
C ILE A 116 -9.16 -12.03 -2.37
N CYS A 117 -9.43 -11.37 -1.24
CA CYS A 117 -10.75 -11.37 -0.61
C CYS A 117 -11.42 -10.01 -0.70
N ARG A 118 -12.73 -10.02 -0.95
CA ARG A 118 -13.62 -8.86 -0.84
C ARG A 118 -14.34 -8.88 0.49
N TYR A 119 -14.36 -7.73 1.15
CA TYR A 119 -15.06 -7.48 2.40
C TYR A 119 -16.20 -6.49 2.18
N GLY A 120 -17.29 -6.70 2.93
CA GLY A 120 -18.43 -5.80 2.92
C GLY A 120 -18.17 -4.49 3.68
N PRO A 121 -19.12 -3.55 3.65
CA PRO A 121 -19.09 -2.28 4.38
C PRO A 121 -18.56 -2.38 5.81
N GLY A 122 -17.63 -1.51 6.17
CA GLY A 122 -16.96 -1.49 7.48
C GLY A 122 -16.28 -2.80 7.90
N PHE A 123 -15.85 -3.67 6.97
CA PHE A 123 -15.31 -5.00 7.27
C PHE A 123 -16.27 -5.86 8.12
N VAL A 124 -17.58 -5.78 7.91
CA VAL A 124 -18.52 -6.60 8.72
C VAL A 124 -18.41 -8.10 8.46
N ARG A 125 -17.98 -8.50 7.26
CA ARG A 125 -17.75 -9.89 6.87
C ARG A 125 -16.88 -9.97 5.61
N VAL A 126 -16.27 -11.14 5.42
CA VAL A 126 -15.80 -11.58 4.10
C VAL A 126 -17.01 -11.87 3.22
N GLU A 127 -17.09 -11.23 2.05
CA GLU A 127 -18.11 -11.51 1.05
C GLU A 127 -17.66 -12.63 0.12
N GLU A 128 -16.42 -12.55 -0.38
CA GLU A 128 -15.89 -13.53 -1.31
C GLU A 128 -14.37 -13.56 -1.24
N CYS A 129 -13.76 -14.70 -1.60
CA CYS A 129 -12.32 -14.77 -1.82
C CYS A 129 -12.02 -15.71 -2.98
N ARG A 130 -11.02 -15.35 -3.76
CA ARG A 130 -10.61 -16.12 -4.93
C ARG A 130 -9.10 -16.25 -5.01
N THR A 131 -8.64 -17.46 -5.31
CA THR A 131 -7.27 -17.74 -5.74
C THR A 131 -7.19 -17.64 -7.25
N TRP A 132 -6.00 -17.31 -7.76
CA TRP A 132 -5.73 -17.22 -9.18
C TRP A 132 -4.52 -18.07 -9.54
N PRO A 133 -4.55 -18.89 -10.61
CA PRO A 133 -3.38 -19.62 -11.07
C PRO A 133 -2.16 -18.71 -11.31
N GLU A 134 -2.40 -17.49 -11.79
CA GLU A 134 -1.38 -16.48 -12.05
C GLU A 134 -0.72 -16.01 -10.75
N ILE A 135 -1.51 -15.77 -9.69
CA ILE A 135 -0.99 -15.38 -8.37
C ILE A 135 -0.29 -16.58 -7.72
N ALA A 136 -0.84 -17.79 -7.84
CA ALA A 136 -0.23 -19.00 -7.31
C ALA A 136 1.11 -19.36 -7.97
N ALA A 137 1.39 -18.77 -9.14
CA ALA A 137 2.68 -18.90 -9.82
C ALA A 137 3.74 -17.92 -9.29
N TRP A 138 3.35 -16.91 -8.50
CA TRP A 138 4.29 -16.08 -7.76
C TRP A 138 4.85 -16.87 -6.56
N PRO A 139 6.01 -16.44 -6.01
CA PRO A 139 6.49 -17.01 -4.76
C PRO A 139 5.44 -16.86 -3.64
N GLU A 140 5.45 -17.79 -2.67
CA GLU A 140 4.54 -17.73 -1.53
C GLU A 140 4.76 -16.49 -0.66
N THR A 141 5.99 -15.94 -0.66
CA THR A 141 6.35 -14.68 0.00
C THR A 141 6.80 -13.62 -1.01
N GLY A 142 6.51 -12.35 -0.78
CA GLY A 142 6.59 -11.28 -1.79
C GLY A 142 5.60 -11.46 -2.94
N SER A 143 4.35 -11.81 -2.66
CA SER A 143 3.30 -12.04 -3.66
C SER A 143 2.46 -10.78 -3.91
N ILE A 144 1.18 -10.74 -3.51
CA ILE A 144 0.22 -9.65 -3.81
C ILE A 144 0.48 -8.42 -2.93
N GLU A 145 1.65 -7.82 -3.10
CA GLU A 145 2.12 -6.70 -2.30
C GLU A 145 1.49 -5.38 -2.74
N SER A 146 1.09 -5.27 -4.00
CA SER A 146 0.32 -4.11 -4.45
C SER A 146 -1.01 -4.55 -5.02
N LEU A 147 -2.10 -3.90 -4.60
CA LEU A 147 -3.44 -4.07 -5.16
C LEU A 147 -4.13 -2.71 -5.33
N ALA A 148 -4.10 -2.17 -6.54
CA ALA A 148 -4.73 -0.89 -6.86
C ALA A 148 -6.07 -1.10 -7.56
N ARG A 149 -7.14 -0.46 -7.07
CA ARG A 149 -8.39 -0.29 -7.83
C ARG A 149 -8.31 0.97 -8.70
N LEU A 150 -8.56 0.84 -10.00
CA LEU A 150 -8.70 1.96 -10.92
C LEU A 150 -10.10 2.60 -10.81
N PRO A 151 -10.29 3.88 -11.16
CA PRO A 151 -11.58 4.55 -11.05
C PRO A 151 -12.70 3.85 -11.87
N ASP A 152 -12.35 3.29 -13.04
CA ASP A 152 -13.26 2.53 -13.90
C ASP A 152 -13.64 1.13 -13.39
N GLY A 153 -13.10 0.71 -12.24
CA GLY A 153 -13.43 -0.56 -11.59
C GLY A 153 -12.53 -1.74 -11.99
N ARG A 154 -11.52 -1.52 -12.83
CA ARG A 154 -10.43 -2.50 -13.01
C ARG A 154 -9.56 -2.56 -11.76
N PHE A 155 -8.83 -3.66 -11.62
CA PHE A 155 -7.86 -3.86 -10.54
C PHE A 155 -6.50 -4.21 -11.12
N LEU A 156 -5.43 -3.70 -10.51
CA LEU A 156 -4.06 -3.99 -10.88
C LEU A 156 -3.33 -4.56 -9.65
N ALA A 157 -2.80 -5.78 -9.79
CA ALA A 157 -1.99 -6.43 -8.77
C ALA A 157 -0.53 -6.54 -9.24
N ILE A 158 0.44 -6.28 -8.37
CA ILE A 158 1.88 -6.39 -8.68
C ILE A 158 2.53 -7.39 -7.73
N GLY A 159 3.30 -8.34 -8.27
CA GLY A 159 4.11 -9.27 -7.49
C GLY A 159 5.42 -8.66 -7.00
N GLU A 160 5.71 -8.57 -5.69
CA GLU A 160 7.02 -8.05 -5.21
C GLU A 160 8.18 -8.98 -5.64
N MET A 161 8.02 -10.28 -5.53
CA MET A 161 9.00 -11.30 -5.91
C MET A 161 8.61 -12.08 -7.17
N GLY A 162 7.53 -11.67 -7.85
CA GLY A 162 7.16 -12.11 -9.21
C GLY A 162 8.10 -11.59 -10.29
N VAL A 163 9.43 -11.61 -10.06
CA VAL A 163 10.44 -11.03 -10.93
C VAL A 163 10.69 -11.93 -12.15
N THR A 164 10.55 -11.34 -13.33
CA THR A 164 10.79 -11.99 -14.62
C THR A 164 12.26 -11.85 -15.07
N ALA A 165 12.66 -12.59 -16.10
CA ALA A 165 14.05 -12.66 -16.56
C ALA A 165 14.67 -11.31 -16.99
N ASP A 166 13.87 -10.31 -17.32
CA ASP A 166 14.36 -8.97 -17.67
C ASP A 166 14.31 -7.96 -16.52
N GLY A 167 14.03 -8.44 -15.30
CA GLY A 167 13.97 -7.62 -14.10
C GLY A 167 12.68 -6.83 -13.91
N SER A 168 11.66 -7.03 -14.77
CA SER A 168 10.30 -6.56 -14.48
C SER A 168 9.58 -7.48 -13.51
N HIS A 169 8.60 -6.94 -12.80
CA HIS A 169 7.68 -7.67 -11.94
C HIS A 169 6.42 -8.00 -12.73
N ASP A 170 5.95 -9.23 -12.64
CA ASP A 170 4.68 -9.64 -13.21
C ASP A 170 3.54 -8.82 -12.58
N THR A 171 2.61 -8.40 -13.41
CA THR A 171 1.55 -7.48 -13.03
C THR A 171 0.25 -7.94 -13.67
N LEU A 172 -0.80 -8.09 -12.89
CA LEU A 172 -2.09 -8.61 -13.34
C LEU A 172 -3.10 -7.49 -13.39
N LEU A 173 -3.69 -7.26 -14.57
CA LEU A 173 -4.82 -6.36 -14.74
C LEU A 173 -6.11 -7.18 -14.84
N PHE A 174 -6.94 -7.08 -13.82
CA PHE A 174 -8.28 -7.66 -13.79
C PHE A 174 -9.28 -6.67 -14.38
N ALA A 175 -10.13 -7.15 -15.29
CA ALA A 175 -11.14 -6.33 -15.96
C ALA A 175 -12.26 -5.85 -15.02
N ARG A 176 -12.39 -6.48 -13.84
CA ARG A 176 -13.36 -6.21 -12.79
C ARG A 176 -12.89 -6.87 -11.49
N ASP A 177 -13.73 -6.87 -10.48
CA ASP A 177 -13.51 -7.44 -9.14
C ASP A 177 -12.74 -8.78 -9.13
N PRO A 178 -11.49 -8.83 -8.65
CA PRO A 178 -10.67 -10.05 -8.65
C PRO A 178 -11.14 -11.12 -7.66
N ALA A 179 -12.03 -10.78 -6.71
CA ALA A 179 -12.61 -11.76 -5.79
C ALA A 179 -13.87 -12.44 -6.37
N ASP A 180 -14.50 -11.87 -7.40
CA ASP A 180 -15.69 -12.42 -8.05
C ASP A 180 -15.32 -13.59 -8.97
N ASP A 181 -15.96 -14.74 -8.80
CA ASP A 181 -15.75 -15.94 -9.63
C ASP A 181 -16.07 -15.74 -11.12
N ALA A 182 -16.96 -14.80 -11.45
CA ALA A 182 -17.29 -14.46 -12.82
C ALA A 182 -16.16 -13.70 -13.52
N THR A 183 -15.17 -13.16 -12.80
CA THR A 183 -14.07 -12.38 -13.39
C THR A 183 -13.21 -13.24 -14.33
N PRO A 184 -12.93 -12.78 -15.57
CA PRO A 184 -12.10 -13.52 -16.51
C PRO A 184 -10.63 -13.49 -16.05
N ALA A 185 -9.81 -14.35 -16.65
CA ALA A 185 -8.36 -14.34 -16.45
C ALA A 185 -7.78 -12.92 -16.64
N PRO A 186 -6.83 -12.50 -15.78
CA PRO A 186 -6.21 -11.20 -15.88
C PRO A 186 -5.34 -11.07 -17.14
N MET A 187 -5.12 -9.84 -17.56
CA MET A 187 -4.10 -9.50 -18.55
C MET A 187 -2.75 -9.33 -17.84
N HIS A 188 -1.72 -10.02 -18.31
CA HIS A 188 -0.35 -9.81 -17.83
C HIS A 188 0.23 -8.52 -18.39
N LEU A 189 0.76 -7.68 -17.51
CA LEU A 189 1.52 -6.48 -17.75
C LEU A 189 2.90 -6.63 -17.11
N ARG A 190 3.78 -5.64 -17.27
CA ARG A 190 5.16 -5.71 -16.78
C ARG A 190 5.55 -4.43 -16.06
N TYR A 191 5.67 -4.50 -14.75
CA TYR A 191 6.12 -3.37 -13.95
C TYR A 191 7.64 -3.30 -13.89
N TYR A 192 8.20 -2.16 -14.29
CA TYR A 192 9.64 -1.89 -14.18
C TYR A 192 9.87 -0.88 -13.05
N PRO A 193 10.33 -1.32 -11.87
CA PRO A 193 10.62 -0.44 -10.75
C PRO A 193 11.86 0.43 -11.02
N PRO A 194 12.10 1.46 -10.20
CA PRO A 194 13.41 2.10 -10.14
C PRO A 194 14.52 1.05 -9.88
N PRO A 195 15.72 1.18 -10.49
CA PRO A 195 16.74 0.13 -10.41
C PRO A 195 17.10 -0.30 -8.99
N GLY A 196 16.99 -1.60 -8.73
CA GLY A 196 17.30 -2.22 -7.43
C GLY A 196 16.22 -2.06 -6.37
N TYR A 197 15.06 -1.50 -6.70
CA TYR A 197 13.88 -1.44 -5.84
C TYR A 197 12.84 -2.49 -6.25
N ARG A 198 11.94 -2.81 -5.33
CA ARG A 198 10.77 -3.66 -5.53
C ARG A 198 9.49 -2.93 -5.13
N PRO A 199 8.34 -3.19 -5.78
CA PRO A 199 7.06 -2.56 -5.42
C PRO A 199 6.54 -3.13 -4.10
N THR A 200 6.07 -2.25 -3.20
CA THR A 200 5.48 -2.64 -1.92
C THR A 200 4.03 -2.20 -1.76
N ASP A 201 3.56 -1.19 -2.51
CA ASP A 201 2.13 -0.86 -2.62
C ASP A 201 1.88 0.03 -3.84
N ALA A 202 0.63 0.11 -4.30
CA ALA A 202 0.21 0.97 -5.40
C ALA A 202 -1.20 1.55 -5.22
N VAL A 203 -1.37 2.82 -5.58
CA VAL A 203 -2.66 3.53 -5.53
C VAL A 203 -2.90 4.27 -6.85
N ALA A 204 -4.12 4.18 -7.36
CA ALA A 204 -4.54 4.97 -8.52
C ALA A 204 -4.79 6.43 -8.14
N LEU A 205 -4.17 7.35 -8.87
CA LEU A 205 -4.46 8.79 -8.80
C LEU A 205 -5.65 9.16 -9.68
N ASP A 206 -5.74 8.53 -10.84
CA ASP A 206 -6.79 8.69 -11.84
C ASP A 206 -6.79 7.48 -12.80
N GLU A 207 -7.54 7.57 -13.89
CA GLU A 207 -7.69 6.54 -14.93
C GLU A 207 -6.37 6.10 -15.59
N ARG A 208 -5.34 6.95 -15.55
CA ARG A 208 -4.09 6.77 -16.29
C ARG A 208 -2.85 6.87 -15.42
N HIS A 209 -2.95 7.26 -14.17
CA HIS A 209 -1.79 7.46 -13.31
C HIS A 209 -1.89 6.61 -12.05
N LEU A 210 -0.86 5.81 -11.81
CA LEU A 210 -0.64 5.09 -10.57
C LEU A 210 0.54 5.71 -9.84
N LEU A 211 0.43 5.78 -8.52
CA LEU A 211 1.59 5.87 -7.65
C LEU A 211 1.97 4.46 -7.22
N VAL A 212 3.26 4.15 -7.29
CA VAL A 212 3.81 2.90 -6.80
C VAL A 212 4.88 3.23 -5.77
N LEU A 213 4.70 2.73 -4.56
CA LEU A 213 5.71 2.75 -3.51
C LEU A 213 6.66 1.59 -3.75
N ASN A 214 7.96 1.88 -3.62
CA ASN A 214 8.98 0.87 -3.83
C ASN A 214 9.99 0.90 -2.70
N ARG A 215 10.50 -0.27 -2.34
CA ARG A 215 11.46 -0.48 -1.26
C ARG A 215 12.76 -1.10 -1.79
N ARG A 216 13.86 -0.78 -1.11
CA ARG A 216 15.15 -1.46 -1.30
C ARG A 216 15.88 -1.59 0.03
N LEU A 217 16.39 -2.79 0.31
CA LEU A 217 17.25 -3.09 1.45
C LEU A 217 18.70 -3.31 0.98
N THR A 218 19.66 -2.60 1.58
CA THR A 218 21.10 -2.81 1.36
C THR A 218 21.87 -2.76 2.68
N LEU A 219 23.06 -3.37 2.74
CA LEU A 219 23.91 -3.29 3.94
C LEU A 219 24.38 -1.85 4.27
N ALA A 220 24.56 -1.00 3.24
CA ALA A 220 25.10 0.33 3.42
C ALA A 220 24.05 1.38 3.83
N GLN A 221 22.81 1.24 3.35
CA GLN A 221 21.75 2.23 3.54
C GLN A 221 20.57 1.70 4.35
N LEU A 222 20.60 0.44 4.77
CA LEU A 222 19.45 -0.28 5.31
C LEU A 222 18.27 -0.15 4.33
N PHE A 223 17.07 0.13 4.83
CA PHE A 223 15.88 0.37 4.02
C PHE A 223 15.88 1.76 3.40
N THR A 224 15.50 1.80 2.14
CA THR A 224 15.26 3.02 1.37
C THR A 224 13.94 2.88 0.61
N GLY A 225 13.18 3.96 0.52
CA GLY A 225 11.91 4.02 -0.20
C GLY A 225 12.01 4.92 -1.44
N THR A 226 11.24 4.61 -2.48
CA THR A 226 11.03 5.50 -3.62
C THR A 226 9.56 5.48 -4.02
N LEU A 227 8.92 6.66 -3.98
CA LEU A 227 7.61 6.85 -4.59
C LEU A 227 7.81 7.16 -6.06
N ALA A 228 7.14 6.42 -6.94
CA ALA A 228 7.22 6.60 -8.37
C ALA A 228 5.83 6.77 -8.99
N MET A 229 5.76 7.56 -10.06
CA MET A 229 4.59 7.66 -10.93
C MET A 229 4.71 6.62 -12.03
N VAL A 230 3.60 5.97 -12.37
CA VAL A 230 3.43 5.14 -13.56
C VAL A 230 2.29 5.71 -14.38
N GLU A 231 2.55 5.97 -15.65
CA GLU A 231 1.52 6.37 -16.61
C GLU A 231 1.06 5.12 -17.39
N LEU A 232 -0.22 4.80 -17.29
CA LEU A 232 -0.84 3.72 -18.03
C LEU A 232 -1.01 4.13 -19.51
N PRO A 233 -0.66 3.24 -20.46
CA PRO A 233 -1.00 3.41 -21.86
C PRO A 233 -2.51 3.62 -22.07
N GLU A 234 -2.89 4.41 -23.08
CA GLU A 234 -4.30 4.61 -23.44
C GLU A 234 -5.03 3.30 -23.76
N ARG A 235 -4.31 2.36 -24.34
CA ARG A 235 -4.77 0.99 -24.59
C ARG A 235 -3.78 0.04 -23.95
N LEU A 236 -4.25 -0.71 -22.95
CA LEU A 236 -3.48 -1.77 -22.32
C LEU A 236 -3.62 -3.04 -23.16
N GLU A 237 -2.47 -3.65 -23.42
CA GLU A 237 -2.34 -4.92 -24.13
C GLU A 237 -1.44 -5.83 -23.30
N THR A 238 -1.56 -7.14 -23.49
CA THR A 238 -0.71 -8.11 -22.79
C THR A 238 0.77 -7.79 -23.02
N GLY A 239 1.55 -7.74 -21.95
CA GLY A 239 2.97 -7.41 -21.95
C GLY A 239 3.27 -5.91 -21.96
N ALA A 240 2.26 -5.03 -21.89
CA ALA A 240 2.51 -3.59 -21.82
C ALA A 240 3.38 -3.24 -20.62
N GLN A 241 4.29 -2.30 -20.85
CA GLN A 241 5.35 -1.95 -19.90
C GLN A 241 4.90 -0.78 -19.04
N LEU A 242 4.83 -1.01 -17.74
CA LEU A 242 4.52 -0.02 -16.73
C LEU A 242 5.83 0.47 -16.13
N ARG A 243 6.35 1.59 -16.64
CA ARG A 243 7.66 2.10 -16.23
C ARG A 243 7.52 3.12 -15.11
N ALA A 244 8.18 2.85 -13.99
CA ALA A 244 8.25 3.76 -12.86
C ALA A 244 9.10 4.99 -13.17
N ARG A 245 8.54 6.18 -12.95
CA ARG A 245 9.25 7.46 -12.91
C ARG A 245 9.37 7.93 -11.46
N PRO A 246 10.56 7.88 -10.84
CA PRO A 246 10.75 8.34 -9.47
C PRO A 246 10.28 9.78 -9.27
N LEU A 247 9.51 10.02 -8.22
CA LEU A 247 9.07 11.34 -7.75
C LEU A 247 9.87 11.79 -6.53
N ALA A 248 10.15 10.87 -5.61
CA ALA A 248 10.87 11.13 -4.38
C ALA A 248 11.58 9.86 -3.92
N THR A 249 12.79 10.01 -3.37
CA THR A 249 13.53 8.93 -2.72
C THR A 249 13.75 9.27 -1.25
N LEU A 250 13.26 8.40 -0.37
CA LEU A 250 13.40 8.45 1.07
C LEU A 250 14.56 7.54 1.47
N ALA A 251 15.71 8.15 1.72
CA ALA A 251 16.93 7.47 2.10
C ALA A 251 17.70 8.31 3.13
N PRO A 252 18.55 7.72 3.98
CA PRO A 252 19.36 8.47 4.92
C PRO A 252 20.14 9.59 4.21
N PRO A 253 20.21 10.82 4.79
CA PRO A 253 19.82 11.19 6.15
C PRO A 253 18.33 11.57 6.34
N LEU A 254 17.49 11.45 5.31
CA LEU A 254 16.05 11.66 5.47
C LEU A 254 15.44 10.51 6.29
N LEU A 255 14.22 10.71 6.79
CA LEU A 255 13.39 9.61 7.29
C LEU A 255 13.33 8.51 6.23
N ALA A 256 13.89 7.36 6.59
CA ALA A 256 13.98 6.17 5.77
C ALA A 256 13.77 4.97 6.67
N ASP A 257 12.86 4.09 6.26
CA ASP A 257 12.46 2.90 7.00
C ASP A 257 11.84 1.91 6.01
N ASN A 258 11.30 0.81 6.54
CA ASN A 258 10.63 -0.21 5.77
C ASN A 258 9.25 0.25 5.26
N PHE A 259 9.20 1.11 4.23
CA PHE A 259 7.94 1.64 3.71
C PHE A 259 7.16 0.60 2.89
N GLU A 260 5.95 0.28 3.35
CA GLU A 260 5.11 -0.76 2.77
C GLU A 260 3.77 -0.23 2.30
N GLY A 261 3.05 0.55 3.12
CA GLY A 261 1.74 1.05 2.70
C GLY A 261 1.74 2.46 2.09
N LEU A 262 0.79 2.72 1.19
CA LEU A 262 0.54 3.98 0.49
C LEU A 262 -0.96 4.33 0.50
N ALA A 263 -1.30 5.60 0.74
CA ALA A 263 -2.66 6.10 0.46
C ALA A 263 -2.65 7.50 -0.15
N VAL A 264 -3.75 7.83 -0.82
CA VAL A 264 -3.98 9.12 -1.47
C VAL A 264 -5.27 9.74 -0.96
N THR A 265 -5.21 11.03 -0.64
CA THR A 265 -6.39 11.83 -0.28
C THR A 265 -6.40 13.16 -1.02
N ARG A 266 -7.54 13.86 -0.97
CA ARG A 266 -7.68 15.24 -1.47
C ARG A 266 -7.99 16.16 -0.30
N GLU A 267 -7.09 17.10 -0.02
CA GLU A 267 -7.24 18.07 1.08
C GLU A 267 -7.02 19.50 0.56
N GLY A 268 -8.04 20.35 0.66
CA GLY A 268 -7.95 21.75 0.22
C GLY A 268 -7.51 21.90 -1.25
N GLY A 269 -7.99 21.02 -2.12
CA GLY A 269 -7.64 21.00 -3.56
C GLY A 269 -6.28 20.38 -3.89
N ARG A 270 -5.48 19.96 -2.91
CA ARG A 270 -4.19 19.32 -3.11
C ARG A 270 -4.32 17.79 -3.06
N THR A 271 -3.50 17.10 -3.85
CA THR A 271 -3.29 15.66 -3.72
C THR A 271 -2.32 15.41 -2.58
N ILE A 272 -2.76 14.64 -1.59
CA ILE A 272 -1.98 14.33 -0.40
C ILE A 272 -1.63 12.86 -0.42
N ILE A 273 -0.35 12.58 -0.18
CA ILE A 273 0.23 11.24 -0.13
C ILE A 273 0.53 10.89 1.31
N TRP A 274 0.07 9.71 1.73
CA TRP A 274 0.39 9.11 3.01
C TRP A 274 1.22 7.86 2.76
N ILE A 275 2.31 7.71 3.51
CA ILE A 275 3.20 6.54 3.44
C ILE A 275 3.40 6.03 4.85
N VAL A 276 3.22 4.73 5.07
CA VAL A 276 3.51 4.09 6.36
C VAL A 276 4.71 3.16 6.24
N SER A 277 5.52 3.07 7.28
CA SER A 277 6.48 1.99 7.41
C SER A 277 5.97 0.91 8.33
N ASP A 278 6.29 -0.31 7.92
CA ASP A 278 6.22 -1.47 8.75
C ASP A 278 7.43 -1.49 9.71
N ASP A 279 7.22 -2.05 10.90
CA ASP A 279 8.26 -2.27 11.89
C ASP A 279 8.78 -3.71 11.94
N ASN A 280 8.22 -4.66 11.18
CA ASN A 280 8.53 -6.11 11.19
C ASN A 280 8.66 -6.71 12.61
N HIS A 281 8.16 -6.04 13.65
CA HIS A 281 8.52 -6.28 15.05
C HIS A 281 10.04 -6.30 15.38
N GLU A 282 10.88 -5.71 14.54
CA GLU A 282 12.33 -5.63 14.68
C GLU A 282 12.77 -4.36 15.42
N PHE A 283 13.79 -4.48 16.29
CA PHE A 283 14.16 -3.38 17.21
C PHE A 283 14.70 -2.10 16.54
N PHE A 284 15.08 -2.17 15.26
CA PHE A 284 15.65 -1.06 14.51
C PHE A 284 14.66 -0.40 13.55
N GLN A 285 13.46 -0.95 13.39
CA GLN A 285 12.42 -0.40 12.53
C GLN A 285 11.38 0.34 13.38
N ARG A 286 10.68 1.29 12.76
CA ARG A 286 9.70 2.13 13.44
C ARG A 286 8.42 2.13 12.63
N THR A 287 7.27 2.22 13.31
CA THR A 287 6.01 2.58 12.64
C THR A 287 6.02 4.09 12.35
N LEU A 288 6.46 4.48 11.16
CA LEU A 288 6.41 5.86 10.70
C LEU A 288 5.17 6.08 9.86
N LEU A 289 4.51 7.22 10.01
CA LEU A 289 3.49 7.71 9.09
C LEU A 289 3.96 9.05 8.53
N LEU A 290 4.12 9.14 7.22
CA LEU A 290 4.57 10.32 6.50
C LEU A 290 3.41 10.93 5.71
N LYS A 291 3.38 12.26 5.62
CA LYS A 291 2.40 13.03 4.87
C LYS A 291 3.08 14.02 3.95
N PHE A 292 2.75 13.97 2.67
CA PHE A 292 3.30 14.85 1.64
C PHE A 292 2.18 15.46 0.78
N ALA A 293 2.41 16.64 0.22
CA ALA A 293 1.66 17.11 -0.93
C ALA A 293 2.37 16.66 -2.20
N LEU A 294 1.62 16.04 -3.10
CA LEU A 294 2.01 15.88 -4.49
C LEU A 294 1.70 17.19 -5.23
N PRO A 295 2.66 17.77 -5.99
CA PRO A 295 2.39 18.92 -6.84
C PRO A 295 1.32 18.60 -7.88
N GLU A 296 0.73 19.62 -8.52
CA GLU A 296 -0.23 19.39 -9.61
C GLU A 296 0.37 18.46 -10.68
N TRP A 297 -0.42 17.45 -11.08
CA TRP A 297 -0.04 16.45 -12.06
C TRP A 297 -1.09 16.32 -13.17
N PRO A 298 -0.71 16.32 -14.47
CA PRO A 298 0.64 16.61 -14.96
C PRO A 298 1.05 18.06 -14.61
N PRO A 299 2.35 18.35 -14.41
CA PRO A 299 2.80 19.72 -14.21
C PRO A 299 2.38 20.58 -15.41
N ARG A 300 1.87 21.79 -15.15
CA ARG A 300 1.51 22.76 -16.20
C ARG A 300 2.71 23.21 -17.01
#